data_AF-A0A368HLJ2-F1
#
_entry.id   AF-A0A368HLJ2-F1
#
_cell.length_a   1.000
_cell.length_b   1.000
_cell.length_c   1.000
_cell.angle_alpha   90.00
_cell.angle_beta   90.00
_cell.angle_gamma   90.00
#
_symmetry.space_group_name_H-M   'P 1'
#
loop_
_entity.id
_entity.type
_entity.pdbx_description
1 polymer ?
#
loop_
_entity_poly.entity_id
_entity_poly.type
_entity_poly.pdbx_seq_one_letter_code
_entity_poly.pdbx_strand_id
1 'polypeptide(L)'
;MSFKGLDRVSLLTLQGRILVPFIMGTYQSERFSAAKGQCDLVRRRDGQWFLLVTVDVPDGTKTSTTDFLGVDLGVANVATDSDGVKHSGDGVEACRIRHHTRRQGLQKAAGRKRRGRRPKAPPANCAHSPGRKPVFAKTSIIPCPKRSLPRPKTPAADWPSKT
;
A
#
# COMPACT_ATOMS: atom_id res chain seq x y z
N MET A 1 -18.98 2.35 13.31
CA MET A 1 -18.14 1.13 13.28
C MET A 1 -17.26 1.15 14.52
N SER A 2 -16.97 0.00 15.15
CA SER A 2 -16.14 -0.05 16.35
C SER A 2 -15.28 -1.32 16.39
N PHE A 3 -14.05 -1.20 16.87
CA PHE A 3 -13.16 -2.35 17.08
C PHE A 3 -13.47 -3.02 18.42
N LYS A 4 -13.48 -4.35 18.42
CA LYS A 4 -13.67 -5.19 19.60
C LYS A 4 -12.39 -6.01 19.75
N GLY A 5 -11.40 -5.43 20.42
CA GLY A 5 -10.07 -6.02 20.53
C GLY A 5 -9.25 -5.93 19.24
N LEU A 6 -8.28 -6.83 19.11
CA LEU A 6 -7.34 -6.91 17.98
C LEU A 6 -7.80 -7.89 16.88
N ASP A 7 -8.91 -8.59 17.05
CA ASP A 7 -9.34 -9.66 16.15
C ASP A 7 -10.69 -9.39 15.47
N ARG A 8 -11.53 -8.49 16.03
CA ARG A 8 -12.91 -8.29 15.57
C ARG A 8 -13.28 -6.84 15.37
N VAL A 9 -14.15 -6.61 14.39
CA VAL A 9 -14.71 -5.30 14.11
C VAL A 9 -16.22 -5.36 13.89
N SER A 10 -16.93 -4.39 14.48
CA SER A 10 -18.38 -4.23 14.33
C SER A 10 -18.70 -3.31 13.16
N LEU A 11 -19.26 -3.90 12.10
CA LEU A 11 -19.70 -3.22 10.87
C LEU A 11 -21.22 -3.03 10.88
N LEU A 12 -21.68 -1.89 10.38
CA LEU A 12 -23.10 -1.67 10.10
C LEU A 12 -23.38 -2.07 8.65
N THR A 13 -24.35 -2.96 8.46
CA THR A 13 -24.83 -3.39 7.13
C THR A 13 -26.31 -3.05 6.99
N LEU A 14 -26.85 -3.20 5.78
CA LEU A 14 -28.28 -2.99 5.51
C LEU A 14 -29.19 -3.88 6.36
N GLN A 15 -28.70 -5.04 6.81
CA GLN A 15 -29.43 -6.03 7.60
C GLN A 15 -29.19 -5.89 9.11
N GLY A 16 -28.40 -4.90 9.54
CA GLY A 16 -28.04 -4.67 10.93
C GLY A 16 -26.54 -4.70 11.19
N ARG A 17 -26.17 -4.76 12.47
CA ARG A 17 -24.75 -4.78 12.88
C ARG A 17 -24.21 -6.21 12.89
N ILE A 18 -23.07 -6.41 12.25
CA ILE A 18 -22.36 -7.69 12.24
C ILE A 18 -20.98 -7.54 12.88
N LEU A 19 -20.51 -8.60 13.53
CA LEU A 19 -19.13 -8.70 14.02
C LEU A 19 -18.33 -9.54 13.02
N VAL A 20 -17.30 -8.94 12.44
CA VAL A 20 -16.45 -9.57 11.43
C VAL A 20 -15.04 -9.78 11.99
N PRO A 21 -14.50 -11.00 11.93
CA PRO A 21 -13.10 -11.23 12.26
C PRO A 21 -12.20 -10.66 11.17
N PHE A 22 -11.10 -10.04 11.57
CA PHE A 22 -10.07 -9.54 10.65
C PHE A 22 -8.67 -9.93 11.13
N ILE A 23 -7.71 -9.98 10.22
CA ILE A 23 -6.36 -10.46 10.50
C ILE A 23 -5.40 -9.28 10.44
N MET A 24 -4.66 -9.03 11.51
CA MET A 24 -3.57 -8.05 11.52
C MET A 24 -2.21 -8.75 11.55
N GLY A 25 -1.24 -8.18 10.85
CA GLY A 25 0.16 -8.59 10.99
C GLY A 25 0.77 -8.12 12.31
N THR A 26 1.87 -8.73 12.74
CA THR A 26 2.58 -8.41 14.00
C THR A 26 2.89 -6.92 14.13
N TYR A 27 3.53 -6.34 13.11
CA TYR A 27 3.85 -4.91 13.03
C TYR A 27 2.64 -3.98 13.21
N GLN A 28 1.47 -4.40 12.73
CA GLN A 28 0.23 -3.64 12.78
C GLN A 28 -0.39 -3.72 14.17
N SER A 29 -0.40 -4.92 14.77
CA SER A 29 -0.97 -5.14 16.10
C SER A 29 -0.29 -4.27 17.19
N GLU A 30 1.03 -4.10 17.11
CA GLU A 30 1.81 -3.25 18.01
C GLU A 30 1.41 -1.77 17.95
N ARG A 31 1.00 -1.29 16.77
CA ARG A 31 0.68 0.12 16.51
C ARG A 31 -0.82 0.40 16.57
N PHE A 32 -1.64 -0.64 16.66
CA PHE A 32 -3.10 -0.54 16.60
C PHE A 32 -3.72 0.12 17.85
N SER A 33 -2.99 0.21 18.96
CA SER A 33 -3.47 0.83 20.21
C SER A 33 -3.89 2.30 20.05
N ALA A 34 -3.41 2.98 18.99
CA ALA A 34 -3.71 4.38 18.68
C ALA A 34 -4.63 4.55 17.45
N ALA A 35 -5.45 3.55 17.13
CA ALA A 35 -6.43 3.65 16.04
C ALA A 35 -7.43 4.79 16.33
N LYS A 36 -7.30 5.90 15.60
CA LYS A 36 -8.17 7.07 15.68
C LYS A 36 -8.55 7.50 14.27
N GLY A 37 -9.85 7.77 14.08
CA GLY A 37 -10.36 8.41 12.88
C GLY A 37 -11.20 7.50 11.98
N GLN A 38 -11.22 7.87 10.70
CA GLN A 38 -11.98 7.20 9.65
C GLN A 38 -11.35 5.85 9.31
N CYS A 39 -12.21 4.92 8.92
CA CYS A 39 -11.80 3.62 8.46
C CYS A 39 -12.61 3.27 7.21
N ASP A 40 -11.92 2.90 6.14
CA ASP A 40 -12.52 2.63 4.84
C ASP A 40 -12.51 1.13 4.54
N LEU A 41 -13.66 0.64 4.08
CA LEU A 41 -13.84 -0.75 3.65
C LEU A 41 -13.74 -0.83 2.13
N VAL A 42 -12.68 -1.48 1.63
CA VAL A 42 -12.38 -1.58 0.19
C VAL A 42 -12.50 -3.02 -0.28
N ARG A 43 -13.15 -3.23 -1.43
CA ARG A 43 -13.21 -4.54 -2.07
C ARG A 43 -12.26 -4.61 -3.26
N ARG A 44 -11.28 -5.52 -3.22
CA ARG A 44 -10.38 -5.76 -4.36
C ARG A 44 -11.07 -6.60 -5.43
N ARG A 45 -10.56 -6.55 -6.67
CA ARG A 45 -11.08 -7.33 -7.81
C ARG A 45 -11.12 -8.84 -7.54
N ASP A 46 -10.21 -9.34 -6.71
CA ASP A 46 -10.13 -10.76 -6.30
C ASP A 46 -11.27 -11.16 -5.32
N GLY A 47 -12.11 -10.20 -4.93
CA GLY A 47 -13.22 -10.37 -4.00
C GLY A 47 -12.81 -10.43 -2.53
N GLN A 48 -11.56 -10.10 -2.22
CA GLN A 48 -11.10 -9.93 -0.85
C GLN A 48 -11.49 -8.53 -0.34
N TRP A 49 -11.92 -8.47 0.91
CA TRP A 49 -12.26 -7.23 1.59
C TRP A 49 -11.07 -6.70 2.35
N PHE A 50 -10.94 -5.38 2.42
CA PHE A 50 -9.81 -4.74 3.06
C PHE A 50 -10.27 -3.62 3.96
N LEU A 51 -9.66 -3.53 5.13
CA LEU A 51 -9.89 -2.44 6.06
C LEU A 51 -8.69 -1.52 6.12
N LEU A 52 -8.91 -0.27 5.74
CA LEU A 52 -7.93 0.80 5.81
C LEU A 52 -8.22 1.62 7.06
N VAL A 53 -7.37 1.50 8.07
CA VAL A 53 -7.56 2.17 9.36
C VAL A 53 -6.47 3.21 9.51
N THR A 54 -6.87 4.45 9.77
CA THR A 54 -5.93 5.52 10.13
C THR A 54 -5.54 5.33 11.60
N VAL A 55 -4.24 5.41 11.86
CA VAL A 55 -3.66 5.27 13.19
C VAL A 55 -2.75 6.47 13.41
N ASP A 56 -3.02 7.23 14.46
CA ASP A 56 -2.15 8.32 14.88
C ASP A 56 -1.04 7.74 15.75
N VAL A 57 0.13 7.54 15.17
CA VAL A 57 1.30 7.15 15.94
C VAL A 57 1.91 8.43 16.52
N PRO A 58 1.99 8.59 17.85
CA PRO A 58 2.63 9.76 18.44
C PRO A 58 4.08 9.81 17.96
N ASP A 59 4.57 11.02 17.64
CA ASP A 59 5.97 11.22 17.26
C ASP A 59 6.86 10.64 18.36
N GLY A 60 7.66 9.64 17.99
CA GLY A 60 8.39 8.81 18.92
C GLY A 60 9.32 9.63 19.82
N THR A 61 9.40 9.22 21.08
CA THR A 61 10.51 9.56 21.98
C THR A 61 11.83 9.39 21.22
N LYS A 62 12.66 10.45 21.25
CA LYS A 62 13.98 10.48 20.63
C LYS A 62 14.73 9.22 21.00
N THR A 63 15.07 8.40 20.00
CA THR A 63 15.99 7.28 20.19
C THR A 63 17.30 7.86 20.73
N SER A 64 17.82 7.31 21.83
CA SER A 64 19.15 7.67 22.31
C SER A 64 20.17 7.30 21.24
N THR A 65 20.74 8.29 20.56
CA THR A 65 21.74 8.07 19.53
C THR A 65 23.06 7.71 20.18
N THR A 66 23.59 6.51 19.92
CA THR A 66 24.90 6.08 20.43
C THR A 66 26.04 6.71 19.63
N ASP A 67 25.89 6.81 18.30
CA ASP A 67 26.92 7.27 17.37
C ASP A 67 26.33 8.15 16.26
N PHE A 68 27.17 8.97 15.64
CA PHE A 68 26.80 9.82 14.50
C PHE A 68 27.56 9.39 13.25
N LEU A 69 26.89 9.37 12.10
CA LEU A 69 27.51 9.17 10.79
C LEU A 69 27.47 10.49 10.03
N GLY A 70 28.64 11.05 9.71
CA GLY A 70 28.75 12.24 8.88
C GLY A 70 28.59 11.87 7.41
N VAL A 71 27.70 12.55 6.68
CA VAL A 71 27.49 12.32 5.24
C VAL A 71 27.67 13.63 4.51
N ASP A 72 28.62 13.68 3.58
CA ASP A 72 28.84 14.80 2.67
C ASP A 72 28.21 14.51 1.29
N LEU A 73 27.44 15.46 0.76
CA LEU A 73 26.71 15.31 -0.50
C LEU A 73 27.40 16.15 -1.58
N GLY A 74 27.85 15.51 -2.66
CA GLY A 74 28.57 16.17 -3.75
C GLY A 74 27.96 15.93 -5.13
N VAL A 75 28.50 16.63 -6.14
CA VAL A 75 28.08 16.48 -7.55
C VAL A 75 28.66 15.20 -8.17
N ALA A 76 29.93 14.87 -7.86
CA ALA A 76 30.58 13.67 -8.36
C ALA A 76 30.20 12.41 -7.54
N ASN A 77 30.18 12.54 -6.21
CA ASN A 77 29.77 11.48 -5.28
C ASN A 77 28.47 11.92 -4.60
N VAL A 78 27.40 11.14 -4.76
CA VAL A 78 26.07 11.48 -4.24
C VAL A 78 26.09 11.53 -2.72
N ALA A 79 26.84 10.64 -2.08
CA ALA A 79 27.09 10.65 -0.64
C ALA A 79 28.50 10.12 -0.36
N THR A 80 29.22 10.78 0.54
CA THR A 80 30.49 10.30 1.10
C THR A 80 30.35 10.25 2.60
N ASP A 81 30.50 9.05 3.16
CA ASP A 81 30.34 8.82 4.58
C ASP A 81 31.68 9.05 5.31
N SER A 82 31.63 9.44 6.59
CA SER A 82 32.83 9.60 7.43
C SER A 82 33.64 8.31 7.59
N ASP A 83 33.04 7.15 7.31
CA ASP A 83 33.69 5.84 7.27
C ASP A 83 34.48 5.60 5.97
N GLY A 84 34.54 6.59 5.08
CA GLY A 84 35.30 6.56 3.83
C GLY A 84 34.60 5.88 2.66
N VAL A 85 33.35 5.42 2.86
CA VAL A 85 32.52 4.85 1.79
C VAL A 85 32.04 5.97 0.87
N LYS A 86 32.23 5.78 -0.44
CA LYS A 86 31.77 6.73 -1.47
C LYS A 86 30.66 6.09 -2.28
N HIS A 87 29.52 6.77 -2.35
CA HIS A 87 28.40 6.38 -3.18
C HIS A 87 28.41 7.20 -4.48
N SER A 88 28.70 6.54 -5.61
CA SER A 88 28.73 7.20 -6.93
C SER A 88 27.32 7.43 -7.49
N GLY A 89 27.20 8.45 -8.35
CA GLY A 89 25.95 8.80 -9.02
C GLY A 89 25.64 8.00 -10.28
N ASP A 90 26.54 7.10 -10.72
CA ASP A 90 26.49 6.49 -12.05
C ASP A 90 25.21 5.69 -12.29
N GLY A 91 24.75 4.94 -11.29
CA GLY A 91 23.49 4.21 -11.37
C GLY A 91 22.26 5.12 -11.49
N VAL A 92 22.30 6.28 -10.84
CA VAL A 92 21.25 7.30 -10.92
C VAL A 92 21.25 7.94 -12.30
N GLU A 93 22.44 8.27 -12.83
CA GLU A 93 22.58 8.89 -14.13
C GLU A 93 22.18 7.94 -15.27
N ALA A 94 22.58 6.66 -15.20
CA ALA A 94 22.11 5.63 -16.13
C ALA A 94 20.57 5.52 -16.13
N CYS A 95 19.95 5.62 -14.96
CA CYS A 95 18.49 5.63 -14.83
C CYS A 95 17.87 6.89 -15.46
N ARG A 96 18.47 8.07 -15.24
CA ARG A 96 18.03 9.35 -15.84
C ARG A 96 18.10 9.31 -17.35
N ILE A 97 19.23 8.86 -17.92
CA ILE A 97 19.42 8.71 -19.36
C ILE A 97 18.35 7.76 -19.94
N ARG A 98 18.13 6.61 -19.31
CA ARG A 98 17.11 5.64 -19.74
C ARG A 98 15.70 6.27 -19.76
N HIS A 99 15.32 6.96 -18.70
CA HIS A 99 14.02 7.62 -18.63
C HIS A 99 13.88 8.76 -19.64
N HIS A 100 14.94 9.54 -19.85
CA HIS A 100 14.98 10.62 -20.82
C HIS A 100 14.77 10.10 -22.25
N THR A 101 15.55 9.08 -22.65
CA THR A 101 15.41 8.44 -23.97
C THR A 101 14.02 7.84 -24.18
N ARG A 102 13.48 7.16 -23.15
CA ARG A 102 12.11 6.60 -23.21
C ARG A 102 11.06 7.69 -23.36
N ARG A 103 11.18 8.79 -22.62
CA ARG A 103 10.26 9.94 -22.71
C ARG A 103 10.28 10.54 -24.11
N GLN A 104 11.47 10.75 -24.68
CA GLN A 104 11.60 11.25 -26.06
C GLN A 104 10.96 10.31 -27.08
N GLY A 105 11.17 9.00 -26.95
CA GLY A 105 10.55 8.00 -27.82
C GLY A 105 9.02 8.02 -27.75
N LEU A 106 8.47 8.09 -26.52
CA LEU A 106 7.02 8.16 -26.29
C LEU A 106 6.42 9.47 -26.82
N GLN A 107 7.09 10.61 -26.63
CA GLN A 107 6.64 11.91 -27.16
C GLN A 107 6.61 11.91 -28.69
N LYS A 108 7.64 11.35 -29.35
CA LYS A 108 7.66 11.18 -30.81
C LYS A 108 6.51 10.28 -31.30
N ALA A 109 6.26 9.16 -30.60
CA ALA A 109 5.16 8.26 -30.92
C ALA A 109 3.78 8.93 -30.74
N ALA A 110 3.59 9.69 -29.66
CA ALA A 110 2.37 10.45 -29.41
C ALA A 110 2.15 11.54 -30.47
N GLY A 111 3.20 12.24 -30.90
CA GLY A 111 3.15 13.20 -31.99
C GLY A 111 2.75 12.57 -33.34
N ARG A 112 3.22 11.35 -33.64
CA ARG A 112 2.81 10.59 -34.84
C ARG A 112 1.34 10.18 -34.79
N LYS A 113 0.85 9.76 -33.62
CA LYS A 113 -0.58 9.44 -33.40
C LYS A 113 -1.48 10.65 -33.66
N ARG A 114 -1.09 11.84 -33.21
CA ARG A 114 -1.81 13.10 -33.48
C ARG A 114 -1.91 13.44 -34.97
N ARG A 115 -0.98 12.95 -35.81
CA ARG A 115 -0.96 13.14 -37.26
C ARG A 115 -1.63 11.99 -38.04
N GLY A 116 -2.47 11.19 -37.39
CA GLY A 116 -3.19 10.07 -38.01
C GLY A 116 -2.32 8.85 -38.36
N ARG A 117 -1.04 8.83 -37.98
CA ARG A 117 -0.14 7.70 -38.26
C ARG A 117 -0.10 6.74 -37.07
N ARG A 118 -0.25 5.42 -37.31
CA ARG A 118 -0.16 4.38 -36.27
C ARG A 118 1.25 4.40 -35.64
N PRO A 119 1.39 4.66 -34.32
CA PRO A 119 2.69 4.60 -33.67
C PRO A 119 3.20 3.17 -33.60
N LYS A 120 4.48 2.94 -33.97
CA LYS A 120 5.16 1.67 -33.71
C LYS A 120 5.40 1.54 -32.20
N ALA A 121 5.15 0.36 -31.64
CA ALA A 121 5.41 0.10 -30.23
C ALA A 121 6.90 0.29 -29.95
N PRO A 122 7.30 1.10 -28.96
CA PRO A 122 8.69 1.15 -28.54
C PRO A 122 9.08 -0.20 -27.93
N PRO A 123 10.32 -0.68 -28.14
CA PRO A 123 10.79 -1.92 -27.54
C PRO A 123 10.68 -1.81 -26.01
N ALA A 124 10.06 -2.82 -25.41
CA ALA A 124 9.88 -2.93 -23.97
C ALA A 124 11.19 -3.40 -23.32
N ASN A 125 12.18 -2.51 -23.20
CA ASN A 125 13.38 -2.80 -22.44
C ASN A 125 13.07 -2.56 -20.95
N CYS A 126 12.35 -3.51 -20.36
CA CYS A 126 12.13 -3.59 -18.91
C CYS A 126 13.38 -4.16 -18.25
N ALA A 127 14.47 -3.38 -18.19
CA ALA A 127 15.51 -3.68 -17.22
C ALA A 127 14.95 -3.32 -15.84
N HIS A 128 14.44 -4.34 -15.15
CA HIS A 128 14.10 -4.28 -13.73
C HIS A 128 15.38 -3.93 -12.96
N SER A 129 15.61 -2.64 -12.70
CA SER A 129 16.62 -2.22 -11.74
C SER A 129 16.03 -2.55 -10.35
N PRO A 130 16.65 -3.39 -9.52
CA PRO A 130 16.18 -3.65 -8.15
C PRO A 130 16.52 -2.43 -7.28
N GLY A 131 15.93 -1.29 -7.59
CA GLY A 131 15.99 -0.11 -6.74
C GLY A 131 14.99 -0.28 -5.62
N ARG A 132 15.45 -0.69 -4.43
CA ARG A 132 14.73 -0.48 -3.18
C ARG A 132 14.50 1.02 -3.04
N LYS A 133 13.34 1.51 -3.45
CA LYS A 133 12.83 2.80 -2.99
C LYS A 133 12.24 2.57 -1.61
N PRO A 134 12.71 3.21 -0.53
CA PRO A 134 11.92 3.26 0.70
C PRO A 134 10.72 4.16 0.42
N VAL A 135 9.61 3.57 -0.03
CA VAL A 135 8.32 4.25 -0.02
C VAL A 135 7.85 4.24 1.43
N PHE A 136 8.19 5.29 2.17
CA PHE A 136 7.54 5.61 3.44
C PHE A 136 6.16 6.22 3.15
N ALA A 137 5.24 5.36 2.73
CA ALA A 137 3.81 5.57 2.86
C ALA A 137 3.24 4.22 3.27
N LYS A 138 3.19 3.98 4.59
CA LYS A 138 2.75 2.70 5.16
C LYS A 138 1.23 2.64 5.19
N THR A 139 0.61 2.52 4.03
CA THR A 139 -0.81 2.15 3.93
C THR A 139 -0.88 0.62 3.99
N SER A 140 -1.10 0.07 5.18
CA SER A 140 -1.25 -1.39 5.34
C SER A 140 -2.65 -1.83 4.96
N ILE A 141 -2.73 -2.56 3.86
CA ILE A 141 -3.93 -3.17 3.29
C ILE A 141 -4.17 -4.52 4.01
N ILE A 142 -5.23 -4.64 4.81
CA ILE A 142 -5.55 -5.87 5.57
C ILE A 142 -6.51 -6.77 4.78
N PRO A 143 -6.09 -7.91 4.20
CA PRO A 143 -7.03 -8.84 3.55
C PRO A 143 -7.90 -9.56 4.59
N CYS A 144 -9.21 -9.40 4.47
CA CYS A 144 -10.20 -10.23 5.12
C CYS A 144 -10.45 -11.46 4.23
N PRO A 145 -10.07 -12.67 4.69
CA PRO A 145 -10.29 -13.89 3.92
C PRO A 145 -11.78 -14.24 3.86
N LYS A 146 -12.19 -14.80 2.71
CA LYS A 146 -13.55 -15.31 2.49
C LYS A 146 -13.76 -16.56 3.35
N ARG A 147 -14.24 -16.42 4.58
CA ARG A 147 -14.87 -17.54 5.29
C ARG A 147 -16.36 -17.48 5.01
N SER A 148 -16.86 -18.49 4.30
CA SER A 148 -18.30 -18.68 4.09
C SER A 148 -19.02 -18.64 5.43
N LEU A 149 -19.85 -17.62 5.64
CA LEU A 149 -20.74 -17.58 6.79
C LEU A 149 -21.69 -18.79 6.70
N PRO A 150 -21.87 -19.58 7.78
CA PRO A 150 -22.89 -20.62 7.77
C PRO A 150 -24.27 -19.97 7.61
N ARG A 151 -25.09 -20.50 6.70
CA ARG A 151 -26.47 -20.04 6.50
C ARG A 151 -27.24 -20.24 7.82
N PRO A 152 -28.04 -19.26 8.29
CA PRO A 152 -28.91 -19.47 9.42
C PRO A 152 -29.91 -20.57 9.05
N LYS A 153 -30.00 -21.62 9.87
CA LYS A 153 -31.10 -22.58 9.81
C LYS A 153 -32.35 -21.83 10.28
N THR A 154 -33.23 -21.45 9.36
CA THR A 154 -34.59 -21.01 9.70
C THR A 154 -35.32 -22.19 10.35
N PRO A 155 -35.84 -22.09 11.58
CA PRO A 155 -36.87 -23.00 12.02
C PRO A 155 -38.15 -22.70 11.23
N ALA A 156 -38.84 -23.75 10.77
CA ALA A 156 -40.11 -23.63 10.09
C ALA A 156 -41.12 -22.90 10.99
N ALA A 157 -41.66 -21.78 10.51
CA ALA A 157 -42.77 -21.10 11.15
C ALA A 157 -44.06 -21.74 10.63
N ASP A 158 -44.74 -22.50 11.49
CA ASP A 158 -46.13 -22.89 11.30
C ASP A 158 -47.00 -21.63 11.35
N TRP A 159 -47.77 -21.39 10.29
CA TRP A 159 -48.76 -20.32 10.21
C TRP A 159 -50.15 -20.90 10.49
N PRO A 160 -50.96 -20.37 11.42
CA PRO A 160 -52.31 -20.84 11.62
C PRO A 160 -53.23 -20.37 10.48
N SER A 161 -53.91 -21.31 9.83
CA SER A 161 -54.99 -21.04 8.88
C SER A 161 -56.15 -20.36 9.57
N LYS A 162 -56.49 -19.14 9.15
CA LYS A 162 -57.72 -18.47 9.54
C LYS A 162 -58.90 -19.12 8.81
N THR A 163 -59.82 -19.70 9.56
CA THR A 163 -61.23 -19.84 9.19
C THR A 163 -61.95 -18.51 9.34
#